data_AF-A0A965PPG6-F1
#
_entry.id   AF-A0A965PPG6-F1
#
_cell.length_a   1.000
_cell.length_b   1.000
_cell.length_c   1.000
_cell.angle_alpha   90.00
_cell.angle_beta   90.00
_cell.angle_gamma   90.00
#
_symmetry.space_group_name_H-M   'P 1'
#
loop_
_entity.id
_entity.type
_entity.pdbx_description
1 polymer ?
#
loop_
_entity_poly.entity_id
_entity_poly.type
_entity_poly.pdbx_seq_one_letter_code
_entity_poly.pdbx_strand_id
1 'polypeptide(L)'
;MDQYRGISAFHTAINDATDIYDIVNFEKLAAKVASSQSAVIKRNNNNASDLTALTTEENFDNQQIKLESMEAGKVSYLEPGEDIVFPDGPSRPSGAFAEFHKILLRNICMGLGIPYSFAVDPSAMSGPTARLEMQQAGRTFKRYQNLLNDKVLRPIKNIVIADAVAREMIDGNEGGKTTRGIFNFGANVSIDLGRESASAIAEFKSGLRTGSDIYAERGADWEASMRQRAIEAKTIQDLAEEYGVPPETISDIVPPKKPAPAAPAPKPQPAPKSYEGEQDEGEEPENAPEPDEPIEPSSENLEVKKKESENPLELLNPAELKMLIQGMMGGIELGKYDGIDFTPPQGVRDAAKRALDVREGKPASQKGMTPVGIARARDLMNGVKLSPDTVRRMKAFFDRHEADKKGATWDEQGKGWQAWNGWGGDAGYAWVRKVVRQMESRDNGKSLEEPATCPIATQDIKVNLKNRQTAVDDANYGPANPNEP
;
A
#
# COMPACT_ATOMS: atom_id res chain seq x y z
N MET A 1 37.26 10.63 -12.45
CA MET A 1 36.14 11.29 -11.72
C MET A 1 35.60 10.24 -10.77
N ASP A 2 36.39 9.90 -9.74
CA ASP A 2 36.13 8.72 -8.91
C ASP A 2 35.60 9.16 -7.55
N GLN A 3 34.30 9.42 -7.52
CA GLN A 3 33.62 9.68 -6.26
C GLN A 3 33.17 8.35 -5.65
N TYR A 4 33.85 7.92 -4.59
CA TYR A 4 33.57 6.66 -3.88
C TYR A 4 32.34 6.70 -2.96
N ARG A 5 31.77 7.89 -2.72
CA ARG A 5 30.64 8.10 -1.80
C ARG A 5 29.45 8.67 -2.55
N GLY A 6 28.25 8.16 -2.28
CA GLY A 6 27.03 8.73 -2.83
C GLY A 6 26.82 10.17 -2.33
N ILE A 7 26.42 11.07 -3.22
CA ILE A 7 25.90 12.39 -2.84
C ILE A 7 24.38 12.25 -2.66
N SER A 8 23.82 12.92 -1.65
CA SER A 8 22.37 13.03 -1.49
C SER A 8 21.72 13.68 -2.73
N ALA A 9 20.57 13.16 -3.16
CA ALA A 9 19.79 13.77 -4.23
C ALA A 9 19.39 15.22 -3.93
N PHE A 10 19.29 15.57 -2.64
CA PHE A 10 18.94 16.92 -2.19
C PHE A 10 20.14 17.87 -2.10
N HIS A 11 21.37 17.43 -2.38
CA HIS A 11 22.55 18.27 -2.18
C HIS A 11 22.47 19.62 -2.90
N THR A 12 21.91 19.65 -4.11
CA THR A 12 21.71 20.86 -4.93
C THR A 12 20.54 21.73 -4.45
N ALA A 13 19.66 21.20 -3.60
CA ALA A 13 18.41 21.82 -3.18
C ALA A 13 18.38 22.21 -1.69
N ILE A 14 19.44 21.93 -0.93
CA ILE A 14 19.50 22.19 0.52
C ILE A 14 19.31 23.68 0.83
N ASN A 15 20.00 24.57 0.09
CA ASN A 15 19.92 26.01 0.36
C ASN A 15 18.50 26.54 0.11
N ASP A 16 17.90 26.18 -1.04
CA ASP A 16 16.51 26.55 -1.34
C ASP A 16 15.52 26.01 -0.29
N ALA A 17 15.75 24.79 0.23
CA ALA A 17 14.90 24.20 1.25
C ALA A 17 15.02 24.91 2.61
N THR A 18 16.24 25.32 3.00
CA THR A 18 16.48 26.12 4.20
C THR A 18 15.82 27.50 4.07
N ASP A 19 15.99 28.16 2.92
CA ASP A 19 15.39 29.46 2.67
C ASP A 19 13.85 29.40 2.75
N ILE A 20 13.22 28.38 2.16
CA ILE A 20 11.77 28.16 2.29
C ILE A 20 11.37 28.05 3.76
N TYR A 21 12.08 27.25 4.55
CA TYR A 21 11.75 27.04 5.96
C TYR A 21 11.79 28.35 6.75
N ASP A 22 12.86 29.12 6.60
CA ASP A 22 13.05 30.37 7.32
C ASP A 22 12.03 31.43 6.89
N ILE A 23 11.84 31.60 5.57
CA ILE A 23 10.91 32.57 4.99
C ILE A 23 9.47 32.27 5.41
N VAL A 24 9.05 31.01 5.39
CA VAL A 24 7.71 30.60 5.84
C VAL A 24 7.52 30.89 7.34
N ASN A 25 8.55 30.68 8.16
CA ASN A 25 8.47 30.99 9.59
C ASN A 25 8.38 32.50 9.86
N PHE A 26 9.16 33.31 9.14
CA PHE A 26 9.07 34.77 9.23
C PHE A 26 7.70 35.27 8.77
N GLU A 27 7.14 34.72 7.70
CA GLU A 27 5.81 35.13 7.23
C GLU A 27 4.71 34.75 8.23
N LYS A 28 4.80 33.56 8.86
CA LYS A 28 3.89 33.17 9.94
C LYS A 28 4.00 34.09 11.15
N LEU A 29 5.21 34.48 11.54
CA LEU A 29 5.44 35.41 12.65
C LEU A 29 4.89 36.79 12.31
N ALA A 30 5.17 37.31 11.12
CA ALA A 30 4.65 38.57 10.64
C ALA A 30 3.11 38.57 10.62
N ALA A 31 2.48 37.49 10.15
CA ALA A 31 1.02 37.33 10.15
C ALA A 31 0.43 37.31 11.57
N LYS A 32 1.09 36.64 12.53
CA LYS A 32 0.69 36.65 13.95
C LYS A 32 0.81 38.04 14.56
N VAL A 33 1.92 38.75 14.32
CA VAL A 33 2.14 40.10 14.83
C VAL A 33 1.11 41.07 14.25
N ALA A 34 0.88 41.04 12.94
CA ALA A 34 -0.14 41.85 12.29
C ALA A 34 -1.54 41.57 12.86
N SER A 35 -1.87 40.30 13.12
CA SER A 35 -3.18 39.93 13.71
C SER A 35 -3.30 40.28 15.20
N SER A 36 -2.18 40.44 15.91
CA SER A 36 -2.17 40.81 17.33
C SER A 36 -2.37 42.31 17.56
N GLN A 37 -2.09 43.15 16.55
CA GLN A 37 -2.23 44.59 16.66
C GLN A 37 -3.64 44.99 16.21
N SER A 38 -4.46 45.48 17.13
CA SER A 38 -5.84 45.85 16.85
C SER A 38 -5.97 47.25 16.23
N ALA A 39 -5.24 48.24 16.75
CA ALA A 39 -5.17 49.61 16.24
C ALA A 39 -3.98 50.35 16.88
N VAL A 40 -3.38 51.29 16.16
CA VAL A 40 -2.34 52.18 16.70
C VAL A 40 -2.84 53.62 16.62
N ILE A 41 -2.89 54.31 17.75
CA ILE A 41 -3.26 55.73 17.79
C ILE A 41 -1.99 56.57 17.61
N LYS A 42 -1.91 57.32 16.51
CA LYS A 42 -0.86 58.31 16.26
C LYS A 42 -1.28 59.66 16.82
N ARG A 43 -0.52 60.20 17.76
CA ARG A 43 -0.69 61.58 18.26
C ARG A 43 0.36 62.50 17.65
N ASN A 44 -0.01 63.72 17.29
CA ASN A 44 0.93 64.73 16.77
C ASN A 44 1.46 65.71 17.86
N ASN A 45 1.45 65.31 19.13
CA ASN A 45 1.84 66.18 20.26
C ASN A 45 3.27 65.87 20.75
N ASN A 46 4.06 66.91 21.03
CA ASN A 46 5.48 66.82 21.38
C ASN A 46 5.76 67.01 22.89
N ASN A 47 4.70 66.97 23.72
CA ASN A 47 4.80 67.21 25.16
C ASN A 47 4.91 65.88 25.96
N ALA A 48 6.03 65.70 26.66
CA ALA A 48 6.32 64.48 27.44
C ALA A 48 5.38 64.25 28.64
N SER A 49 4.70 65.30 29.13
CA SER A 49 3.80 65.24 30.30
C SER A 49 2.48 64.51 30.02
N ASP A 50 2.03 64.46 28.76
CA ASP A 50 0.79 63.76 28.38
C ASP A 50 0.97 62.24 28.32
N LEU A 51 2.22 61.75 28.20
CA LEU A 51 2.51 60.33 28.19
C LEU A 51 2.36 59.71 29.59
N THR A 52 2.69 60.48 30.63
CA THR A 52 2.58 60.09 32.05
C THR A 52 1.14 59.94 32.55
N ALA A 53 0.15 60.55 31.89
CA ALA A 53 -1.26 60.43 32.28
C ALA A 53 -1.93 59.13 31.76
N LEU A 54 -1.26 58.40 30.86
CA LEU A 54 -1.76 57.19 30.22
C LEU A 54 -1.23 55.88 30.85
N THR A 55 -0.34 55.97 31.82
CA THR A 55 0.33 54.83 32.46
C THR A 55 -0.33 54.52 33.80
N THR A 56 -1.41 53.73 33.79
CA THR A 56 -2.08 53.31 35.03
C THR A 56 -2.09 51.80 35.24
N GLU A 57 -1.10 51.08 34.71
CA GLU A 57 -0.75 49.75 35.24
C GLU A 57 0.77 49.59 35.27
N GLU A 58 1.34 49.61 36.48
CA GLU A 58 2.73 49.25 36.72
C GLU A 58 2.87 47.73 36.55
N ASN A 59 3.45 47.29 35.43
CA ASN A 59 4.09 45.99 35.35
C ASN A 59 5.62 46.15 35.26
N PHE A 60 6.30 45.22 35.91
CA PHE A 60 7.68 45.27 36.42
C PHE A 60 8.82 45.26 35.38
N ASP A 61 8.60 45.73 34.16
CA ASP A 61 9.70 45.91 33.20
C ASP A 61 9.41 47.13 32.32
N ASN A 62 10.35 48.07 32.30
CA ASN A 62 10.18 49.49 32.01
C ASN A 62 9.92 49.84 30.51
N GLN A 63 9.04 49.10 29.83
CA GLN A 63 8.49 49.42 28.51
C GLN A 63 6.97 49.54 28.58
N GLN A 64 6.48 50.78 28.55
CA GLN A 64 5.08 51.12 28.81
C GLN A 64 4.33 51.38 27.50
N ILE A 65 3.41 50.48 27.15
CA ILE A 65 2.38 50.69 26.12
C ILE A 65 1.03 50.45 26.80
N LYS A 66 0.13 51.43 26.79
CA LYS A 66 -1.25 51.28 27.30
C LYS A 66 -2.04 50.42 26.32
N LEU A 67 -2.50 49.25 26.75
CA LEU A 67 -3.47 48.44 25.98
C LEU A 67 -4.89 48.77 26.44
N GLU A 68 -5.68 49.43 25.59
CA GLU A 68 -7.12 49.54 25.81
C GLU A 68 -7.83 48.37 25.12
N SER A 69 -8.63 47.60 25.87
CA SER A 69 -9.38 46.47 25.31
C SER A 69 -10.46 46.99 24.36
N MET A 70 -10.34 46.68 23.08
CA MET A 70 -11.38 46.97 22.10
C MET A 70 -12.55 46.00 22.30
N GLU A 71 -13.65 46.47 22.89
CA GLU A 71 -14.94 45.76 22.85
C GLU A 71 -15.58 45.91 21.46
N ALA A 72 -16.06 44.81 20.89
CA ALA A 72 -16.71 44.82 19.58
C ALA A 72 -17.93 45.78 19.57
N GLY A 73 -17.86 46.83 18.74
CA GLY A 73 -19.03 47.68 18.43
C GLY A 73 -19.13 49.02 19.17
N LYS A 74 -18.11 49.48 19.91
CA LYS A 74 -18.08 50.87 20.42
C LYS A 74 -17.35 51.81 19.45
N VAL A 75 -17.95 52.95 19.17
CA VAL A 75 -17.29 54.09 18.49
C VAL A 75 -16.55 54.89 19.55
N SER A 76 -15.22 54.84 19.54
CA SER A 76 -14.37 55.66 20.40
C SER A 76 -14.13 57.03 19.76
N TYR A 77 -14.23 58.10 20.55
CA TYR A 77 -13.92 59.46 20.11
C TYR A 77 -12.43 59.75 20.31
N LEU A 78 -11.82 60.44 19.34
CA LEU A 78 -10.42 60.86 19.36
C LEU A 78 -10.29 62.32 19.78
N GLU A 79 -9.22 62.66 20.47
CA GLU A 79 -8.87 64.05 20.78
C GLU A 79 -8.36 64.77 19.51
N PRO A 80 -8.51 66.10 19.41
CA PRO A 80 -8.02 66.86 18.26
C PRO A 80 -6.51 66.67 18.05
N GLY A 81 -6.12 66.08 16.91
CA GLY A 81 -4.71 65.80 16.57
C GLY A 81 -4.28 64.34 16.79
N GLU A 82 -5.19 63.45 17.18
CA GLU A 82 -4.99 62.00 17.15
C GLU A 82 -5.58 61.37 15.89
N ASP A 83 -4.90 60.36 15.35
CA ASP A 83 -5.35 59.58 14.20
C ASP A 83 -5.26 58.08 14.52
N ILE A 84 -6.29 57.30 14.17
CA ILE A 84 -6.26 55.84 14.32
C ILE A 84 -5.70 55.25 13.04
N VAL A 85 -4.51 54.66 13.15
CA VAL A 85 -3.92 53.85 12.10
C VAL A 85 -4.11 52.38 12.46
N PHE A 86 -5.01 51.72 11.73
CA PHE A 86 -4.99 50.27 11.69
C PHE A 86 -3.71 49.85 10.94
N PRO A 87 -2.83 49.03 11.54
CA PRO A 87 -1.77 48.38 10.77
C PRO A 87 -2.39 47.70 9.56
N ASP A 88 -1.68 47.65 8.43
CA ASP A 88 -2.16 46.96 7.23
C ASP A 88 -2.80 45.63 7.67
N GLY A 89 -4.09 45.45 7.34
CA GLY A 89 -4.87 44.29 7.79
C GLY A 89 -4.24 42.97 7.35
N PRO A 90 -4.89 41.82 7.55
CA PRO A 90 -4.32 40.51 7.20
C PRO A 90 -4.28 40.29 5.68
N SER A 91 -3.52 41.11 4.94
CA SER A 91 -3.15 40.94 3.52
C SER A 91 -1.94 40.01 3.35
N ARG A 92 -1.58 39.30 4.44
CA ARG A 92 -0.53 38.30 4.49
C ARG A 92 -1.14 36.91 4.59
N PRO A 93 -0.66 35.93 3.80
CA PRO A 93 0.43 36.03 2.85
C PRO A 93 0.05 36.78 1.56
N SER A 94 1.01 37.52 0.99
CA SER A 94 0.78 38.23 -0.28
C SER A 94 0.87 37.28 -1.49
N GLY A 95 0.24 37.65 -2.61
CA GLY A 95 0.39 36.88 -3.86
C GLY A 95 1.84 36.80 -4.34
N ALA A 96 2.64 37.85 -4.11
CA ALA A 96 4.07 37.86 -4.44
C ALA A 96 4.86 36.83 -3.61
N PHE A 97 4.53 36.68 -2.33
CA PHE A 97 5.10 35.62 -1.49
C PHE A 97 4.77 34.24 -2.03
N ALA A 98 3.50 34.00 -2.42
CA ALA A 98 3.08 32.72 -2.97
C ALA A 98 3.85 32.37 -4.27
N GLU A 99 4.05 33.34 -5.18
CA GLU A 99 4.82 33.11 -6.41
C GLU A 99 6.31 32.87 -6.12
N PHE A 100 6.92 33.63 -5.20
CA PHE A 100 8.30 33.39 -4.82
C PHE A 100 8.49 32.01 -4.17
N HIS A 101 7.57 31.61 -3.29
CA HIS A 101 7.57 30.28 -2.69
C HIS A 101 7.45 29.17 -3.74
N LYS A 102 6.64 29.36 -4.79
CA LYS A 102 6.56 28.43 -5.93
C LYS A 102 7.88 28.34 -6.70
N ILE A 103 8.60 29.46 -6.89
CA ILE A 103 9.91 29.47 -7.58
C ILE A 103 10.93 28.64 -6.81
N LEU A 104 11.02 28.81 -5.49
CA LEU A 104 11.94 28.04 -4.65
C LEU A 104 11.61 26.54 -4.70
N LEU A 105 10.33 26.17 -4.62
CA LEU A 105 9.91 24.77 -4.77
C LEU A 105 10.25 24.21 -6.17
N ARG A 106 10.12 25.02 -7.23
CA ARG A 106 10.55 24.63 -8.57
C ARG A 106 12.04 24.33 -8.65
N ASN A 107 12.89 25.14 -8.01
CA ASN A 107 14.34 24.89 -7.96
C ASN A 107 14.67 23.56 -7.29
N ILE A 108 14.01 23.27 -6.15
CA ILE A 108 14.15 21.98 -5.45
C ILE A 108 13.74 20.82 -6.35
N CYS A 109 12.57 20.92 -6.98
CA CYS A 109 12.07 19.91 -7.93
C CYS A 109 13.04 19.68 -9.10
N MET A 110 13.57 20.76 -9.69
CA MET A 110 14.59 20.69 -10.75
C MET A 110 15.88 20.01 -10.27
N GLY A 111 16.33 20.27 -9.04
CA GLY A 111 17.50 19.61 -8.43
C GLY A 111 17.33 18.10 -8.32
N LEU A 112 16.10 17.63 -8.07
CA LEU A 112 15.75 16.21 -8.03
C LEU A 112 15.50 15.59 -9.40
N GLY A 113 15.37 16.40 -10.45
CA GLY A 113 14.97 15.96 -11.80
C GLY A 113 13.49 15.58 -11.89
N ILE A 114 12.64 16.14 -11.04
CA ILE A 114 11.19 15.88 -11.01
C ILE A 114 10.46 17.18 -11.40
N PRO A 115 9.50 17.15 -12.34
CA PRO A 115 8.71 18.33 -12.67
C PRO A 115 7.89 18.84 -11.47
N TYR A 116 7.83 20.16 -11.29
CA TYR A 116 7.06 20.78 -10.20
C TYR A 116 5.57 20.42 -10.27
N SER A 117 4.99 20.44 -11.46
CA SER A 117 3.58 20.09 -11.69
C SER A 117 3.28 18.64 -11.28
N PHE A 118 4.27 17.75 -11.37
CA PHE A 118 4.13 16.35 -10.95
C PHE A 118 4.23 16.20 -9.43
N ALA A 119 5.15 16.92 -8.78
CA ALA A 119 5.46 16.74 -7.36
C ALA A 119 4.59 17.55 -6.40
N VAL A 120 4.20 18.76 -6.77
CA VAL A 120 3.59 19.75 -5.86
C VAL A 120 2.18 20.13 -6.28
N ASP A 121 2.00 20.50 -7.55
CA ASP A 121 0.73 21.05 -8.03
C ASP A 121 0.30 20.45 -9.38
N PRO A 122 -0.49 19.36 -9.35
CA PRO A 122 -0.99 18.71 -10.55
C PRO A 122 -2.14 19.47 -11.23
N SER A 123 -2.65 20.57 -10.64
CA SER A 123 -3.81 21.28 -11.19
C SER A 123 -3.55 21.91 -12.57
N ALA A 124 -2.30 22.29 -12.83
CA ALA A 124 -1.86 22.84 -14.12
C ALA A 124 -1.57 21.75 -15.17
N MET A 125 -1.58 20.47 -14.77
CA MET A 125 -1.21 19.35 -15.63
C MET A 125 -2.39 18.98 -16.55
N SER A 126 -2.31 19.30 -17.85
CA SER A 126 -3.36 18.91 -18.81
C SER A 126 -2.82 18.50 -20.18
N GLY A 127 -3.53 17.56 -20.81
CA GLY A 127 -3.36 17.20 -22.22
C GLY A 127 -1.95 16.70 -22.60
N PRO A 128 -1.37 17.18 -23.73
CA PRO A 128 -0.03 16.78 -24.17
C PRO A 128 1.10 17.12 -23.20
N THR A 129 1.02 18.28 -22.54
CA THR A 129 2.07 18.74 -21.60
C THR A 129 2.18 17.83 -20.39
N ALA A 130 1.04 17.36 -19.88
CA ALA A 130 0.98 16.38 -18.80
C ALA A 130 1.77 15.10 -19.11
N ARG A 131 1.59 14.56 -20.33
CA ARG A 131 2.30 13.36 -20.79
C ARG A 131 3.80 13.58 -20.87
N LEU A 132 4.22 14.75 -21.37
CA LEU A 132 5.64 15.09 -21.43
C LEU A 132 6.26 15.16 -20.03
N GLU A 133 5.60 15.82 -19.08
CA GLU A 133 6.06 15.93 -17.69
C GLU A 133 6.12 14.56 -17.00
N MET A 134 5.11 13.70 -17.18
CA MET A 134 5.15 12.33 -16.66
C MET A 134 6.29 11.50 -17.26
N GLN A 135 6.54 11.61 -18.56
CA GLN A 135 7.66 10.93 -19.20
C GLN A 135 9.01 11.46 -18.70
N GLN A 136 9.14 12.76 -18.44
CA GLN A 136 10.33 13.34 -17.82
C GLN A 136 10.55 12.79 -16.41
N ALA A 137 9.51 12.76 -15.57
CA ALA A 137 9.57 12.17 -14.23
C ALA A 137 9.93 10.68 -14.29
N GLY A 138 9.33 9.93 -15.23
CA GLY A 138 9.60 8.51 -15.45
C GLY A 138 11.06 8.21 -15.78
N ARG A 139 11.73 9.08 -16.55
CA ARG A 139 13.18 8.93 -16.82
C ARG A 139 14.01 9.03 -15.54
N THR A 140 13.65 9.97 -14.66
CA THR A 140 14.31 10.15 -13.36
C THR A 140 14.10 8.92 -12.48
N PHE A 141 12.87 8.39 -12.41
CA PHE A 141 12.59 7.16 -11.65
C PHE A 141 13.34 5.95 -12.21
N LYS A 142 13.39 5.78 -13.53
CA LYS A 142 14.13 4.70 -14.18
C LYS A 142 15.63 4.76 -13.88
N ARG A 143 16.21 5.96 -13.81
CA ARG A 143 17.60 6.15 -13.36
C ARG A 143 17.81 5.62 -11.93
N TYR A 144 16.94 5.95 -11.00
CA TYR A 144 17.03 5.47 -9.62
C TYR A 144 16.78 3.95 -9.50
N GLN A 145 15.82 3.42 -10.25
CA GLN A 145 15.54 1.99 -10.34
C GLN A 145 16.76 1.21 -10.86
N ASN A 146 17.42 1.71 -11.91
CA ASN A 146 18.65 1.11 -12.43
C ASN A 146 19.78 1.16 -11.40
N LEU A 147 19.96 2.29 -10.73
CA LEU A 147 20.96 2.41 -9.66
C LEU A 147 20.70 1.42 -8.52
N LEU A 148 19.45 1.29 -8.08
CA LEU A 148 19.03 0.35 -7.05
C LEU A 148 19.24 -1.10 -7.50
N ASN A 149 18.89 -1.41 -8.75
CA ASN A 149 19.10 -2.73 -9.33
C ASN A 149 20.60 -3.10 -9.34
N ASP A 150 21.44 -2.23 -9.92
CA ASP A 150 22.85 -2.52 -10.12
C ASP A 150 23.66 -2.55 -8.82
N LYS A 151 23.35 -1.65 -7.87
CA LYS A 151 24.17 -1.46 -6.66
C LYS A 151 23.67 -2.24 -5.45
N VAL A 152 22.38 -2.57 -5.38
CA VAL A 152 21.78 -3.18 -4.18
C VAL A 152 21.13 -4.51 -4.52
N LEU A 153 20.15 -4.52 -5.41
CA LEU A 153 19.30 -5.70 -5.61
C LEU A 153 20.07 -6.84 -6.27
N ARG A 154 20.82 -6.56 -7.33
CA ARG A 154 21.56 -7.59 -8.08
C ARG A 154 22.69 -8.22 -7.25
N PRO A 155 23.52 -7.46 -6.50
CA PRO A 155 24.49 -8.05 -5.59
C PRO A 155 23.86 -8.93 -4.51
N ILE A 156 22.81 -8.44 -3.84
CA ILE A 156 22.11 -9.20 -2.77
C ILE A 156 21.52 -10.48 -3.34
N LYS A 157 20.80 -10.39 -4.45
CA LYS A 157 20.20 -11.55 -5.12
C LYS A 157 21.26 -12.59 -5.48
N ASN A 158 22.38 -12.15 -6.06
CA ASN A 158 23.44 -13.08 -6.46
C ASN A 158 24.06 -13.80 -5.25
N ILE A 159 24.21 -13.12 -4.12
CA ILE A 159 24.70 -13.74 -2.87
C ILE A 159 23.68 -14.76 -2.35
N VAL A 160 22.40 -14.41 -2.29
CA VAL A 160 21.34 -15.31 -1.82
C VAL A 160 21.23 -16.55 -2.71
N ILE A 161 21.27 -16.38 -4.03
CA ILE A 161 21.24 -17.50 -4.98
C ILE A 161 22.50 -18.36 -4.83
N ALA A 162 23.67 -17.74 -4.65
CA ALA A 162 24.91 -18.50 -4.43
C ALA A 162 24.88 -19.32 -3.13
N ASP A 163 24.33 -18.77 -2.04
CA ASP A 163 24.10 -19.50 -0.79
C ASP A 163 23.11 -20.67 -0.98
N ALA A 164 22.01 -20.45 -1.71
CA ALA A 164 21.04 -21.51 -2.00
C ALA A 164 21.64 -22.64 -2.86
N VAL A 165 22.50 -22.31 -3.83
CA VAL A 165 23.24 -23.30 -4.62
C VAL A 165 24.25 -24.05 -3.75
N ALA A 166 24.95 -23.36 -2.85
CA ALA A 166 25.90 -24.00 -1.93
C ALA A 166 25.23 -24.95 -0.94
N ARG A 167 23.94 -24.73 -0.63
CA ARG A 167 23.10 -25.60 0.20
C ARG A 167 22.36 -26.67 -0.60
N GLU A 168 22.62 -26.78 -1.90
CA GLU A 168 21.96 -27.75 -2.79
C GLU A 168 20.43 -27.60 -2.86
N MET A 169 19.88 -26.43 -2.51
CA MET A 169 18.44 -26.14 -2.65
C MET A 169 18.05 -25.83 -4.10
N ILE A 170 19.02 -25.40 -4.91
CA ILE A 170 18.87 -25.05 -6.31
C ILE A 170 20.03 -25.65 -7.08
N ASP A 171 19.74 -26.28 -8.22
CA ASP A 171 20.76 -26.80 -9.11
C ASP A 171 21.67 -25.68 -9.62
N GLY A 172 22.96 -25.79 -9.31
CA GLY A 172 23.99 -24.90 -9.81
C GLY A 172 24.26 -25.18 -11.28
N ASN A 173 23.92 -24.23 -12.16
CA ASN A 173 24.27 -24.29 -13.58
C ASN A 173 25.46 -23.37 -13.86
N GLU A 174 26.50 -23.91 -14.48
CA GLU A 174 27.66 -23.13 -14.92
C GLU A 174 27.24 -22.05 -15.94
N GLY A 175 27.92 -20.90 -15.91
CA GLY A 175 27.70 -19.80 -16.86
C GLY A 175 26.60 -18.80 -16.47
N GLY A 176 26.21 -18.73 -15.19
CA GLY A 176 25.41 -17.64 -14.64
C GLY A 176 23.93 -17.67 -15.01
N LYS A 177 23.43 -18.72 -15.68
CA LYS A 177 22.00 -18.93 -15.96
C LYS A 177 21.16 -18.86 -14.68
N THR A 178 21.63 -19.46 -13.58
CA THR A 178 20.95 -19.46 -12.28
C THR A 178 20.82 -18.05 -11.67
N THR A 179 21.72 -17.13 -12.03
CA THR A 179 21.71 -15.73 -11.54
C THR A 179 21.05 -14.75 -12.52
N ARG A 180 20.57 -15.21 -13.69
CA ARG A 180 19.83 -14.37 -14.63
C ARG A 180 18.43 -14.09 -14.08
N GLY A 181 17.98 -12.86 -14.24
CA GLY A 181 16.67 -12.43 -13.79
C GLY A 181 16.56 -10.91 -13.88
N ILE A 182 15.34 -10.44 -14.12
CA ILE A 182 14.99 -9.03 -14.23
C ILE A 182 14.19 -8.66 -13.00
N PHE A 183 14.47 -7.50 -12.41
CA PHE A 183 13.62 -6.95 -11.36
C PHE A 183 12.48 -6.18 -12.00
N ASN A 184 11.25 -6.62 -11.71
CA ASN A 184 10.06 -5.87 -12.06
C ASN A 184 9.78 -4.84 -10.96
N PHE A 185 9.74 -3.57 -11.34
CA PHE A 185 9.34 -2.47 -10.44
C PHE A 185 7.84 -2.23 -10.54
N GLY A 186 7.29 -1.35 -9.69
CA GLY A 186 5.87 -1.01 -9.73
C GLY A 186 5.42 -0.44 -11.08
N ALA A 187 4.11 -0.44 -11.31
CA ALA A 187 3.51 0.08 -12.54
C ALA A 187 3.92 1.53 -12.82
N ASN A 188 4.16 1.85 -14.09
CA ASN A 188 4.42 3.20 -14.54
C ASN A 188 3.17 4.07 -14.36
N VAL A 189 3.38 5.31 -13.94
CA VAL A 189 2.29 6.29 -13.81
C VAL A 189 1.93 6.80 -15.21
N SER A 190 0.66 6.64 -15.58
CA SER A 190 0.13 7.08 -16.87
C SER A 190 -1.25 7.73 -16.70
N ILE A 191 -1.50 8.80 -17.45
CA ILE A 191 -2.82 9.45 -17.56
C ILE A 191 -3.66 8.82 -18.67
N ASP A 192 -3.04 8.16 -19.65
CA ASP A 192 -3.68 7.71 -20.89
C ASP A 192 -3.43 6.21 -21.13
N LEU A 193 -3.82 5.40 -20.14
CA LEU A 193 -3.60 3.96 -20.13
C LEU A 193 -4.22 3.28 -21.38
N GLY A 194 -5.35 3.79 -21.87
CA GLY A 194 -6.02 3.24 -23.05
C GLY A 194 -5.18 3.39 -24.32
N ARG A 195 -4.72 4.61 -24.63
CA ARG A 195 -3.92 4.88 -25.83
C ARG A 195 -2.56 4.19 -25.77
N GLU A 196 -1.91 4.21 -24.61
CA GLU A 196 -0.63 3.55 -24.40
C GLU A 196 -0.76 2.03 -24.52
N SER A 197 -1.83 1.45 -23.98
CA SER A 197 -2.10 0.01 -24.14
C SER A 197 -2.35 -0.38 -25.59
N ALA A 198 -3.11 0.43 -26.35
CA ALA A 198 -3.35 0.17 -27.76
C ALA A 198 -2.05 0.22 -28.57
N SER A 199 -1.19 1.20 -28.29
CA SER A 199 0.13 1.33 -28.93
C SER A 199 1.04 0.15 -28.56
N ALA A 200 1.09 -0.24 -27.29
CA ALA A 200 1.86 -1.39 -26.82
C ALA A 200 1.40 -2.71 -27.45
N ILE A 201 0.08 -2.91 -27.63
CA ILE A 201 -0.47 -4.08 -28.31
C ILE A 201 -0.07 -4.09 -29.79
N ALA A 202 -0.09 -2.93 -30.45
CA ALA A 202 0.34 -2.82 -31.85
C ALA A 202 1.84 -3.13 -32.01
N GLU A 203 2.69 -2.59 -31.12
CA GLU A 203 4.14 -2.87 -31.08
C GLU A 203 4.46 -4.34 -30.77
N PHE A 204 3.68 -4.97 -29.90
CA PHE A 204 3.79 -6.40 -29.62
C PHE A 204 3.45 -7.23 -30.85
N LYS A 205 2.35 -6.90 -31.52
CA LYS A 205 1.92 -7.59 -32.74
C LYS A 205 2.91 -7.42 -33.90
N SER A 206 3.58 -6.27 -33.98
CA SER A 206 4.63 -6.04 -34.99
C SER A 206 5.99 -6.63 -34.63
N GLY A 207 6.15 -7.19 -33.43
CA GLY A 207 7.41 -7.76 -32.94
C GLY A 207 8.47 -6.74 -32.53
N LEU A 208 8.12 -5.46 -32.46
CA LEU A 208 9.03 -4.40 -32.00
C LEU A 208 9.23 -4.42 -30.48
N ARG A 209 8.30 -5.04 -29.75
CA ARG A 209 8.29 -5.04 -28.29
C ARG A 209 7.93 -6.40 -27.72
N THR A 210 8.55 -6.76 -26.59
CA THR A 210 8.31 -8.06 -25.96
C THR A 210 7.14 -8.02 -24.97
N GLY A 211 6.58 -9.19 -24.67
CA GLY A 211 5.54 -9.33 -23.64
C GLY A 211 6.07 -8.93 -22.26
N SER A 212 7.31 -9.33 -21.92
CA SER A 212 8.02 -8.89 -20.72
C SER A 212 7.97 -7.38 -20.55
N ASP A 213 8.31 -6.63 -21.60
CA ASP A 213 8.38 -5.16 -21.52
C ASP A 213 7.01 -4.52 -21.27
N ILE A 214 5.93 -5.15 -21.72
CA ILE A 214 4.57 -4.63 -21.56
C ILE A 214 4.03 -4.94 -20.16
N TYR A 215 4.25 -6.16 -19.68
CA TYR A 215 3.85 -6.55 -18.33
C TYR A 215 4.69 -5.85 -17.26
N ALA A 216 5.99 -5.65 -17.50
CA ALA A 216 6.88 -4.94 -16.59
C ALA A 216 6.46 -3.47 -16.41
N GLU A 217 5.96 -2.79 -17.45
CA GLU A 217 5.40 -1.43 -17.31
C GLU A 217 4.15 -1.38 -16.43
N ARG A 218 3.44 -2.50 -16.28
CA ARG A 218 2.31 -2.64 -15.36
C ARG A 218 2.73 -3.21 -14.00
N GLY A 219 4.03 -3.42 -13.79
CA GLY A 219 4.59 -4.05 -12.59
C GLY A 219 4.20 -5.51 -12.41
N ALA A 220 3.78 -6.17 -13.49
CA ALA A 220 3.43 -7.59 -13.50
C ALA A 220 4.56 -8.41 -14.12
N ASP A 221 4.68 -9.65 -13.67
CA ASP A 221 5.55 -10.62 -14.34
C ASP A 221 4.83 -11.25 -15.52
N TRP A 222 5.52 -11.34 -16.67
CA TRP A 222 4.93 -11.88 -17.89
C TRP A 222 4.63 -13.37 -17.77
N GLU A 223 5.56 -14.17 -17.26
CA GLU A 223 5.36 -15.61 -17.15
C GLU A 223 4.21 -15.95 -16.21
N ALA A 224 4.17 -15.31 -15.04
CA ALA A 224 3.07 -15.46 -14.10
C ALA A 224 1.73 -15.04 -14.73
N SER A 225 1.69 -13.91 -15.44
CA SER A 225 0.48 -13.42 -16.11
C SER A 225 0.02 -14.36 -17.22
N MET A 226 0.93 -14.96 -17.99
CA MET A 226 0.59 -15.93 -19.03
C MET A 226 0.06 -17.23 -18.45
N ARG A 227 0.68 -17.73 -17.37
CA ARG A 227 0.19 -18.92 -16.66
C ARG A 227 -1.20 -18.67 -16.09
N GLN A 228 -1.42 -17.49 -15.49
CA GLN A 228 -2.72 -17.09 -14.98
C GLN A 228 -3.78 -17.05 -16.10
N ARG A 229 -3.45 -16.44 -17.25
CA ARG A 229 -4.32 -16.45 -18.44
C ARG A 229 -4.63 -17.87 -18.94
N ALA A 230 -3.67 -18.78 -18.89
CA ALA A 230 -3.87 -20.18 -19.29
C ALA A 230 -4.81 -20.91 -18.32
N ILE A 231 -4.66 -20.68 -17.02
CA ILE A 231 -5.56 -21.21 -15.98
C ILE A 231 -6.97 -20.68 -16.20
N GLU A 232 -7.13 -19.37 -16.39
CA GLU A 232 -8.42 -18.73 -16.66
C GLU A 232 -9.08 -19.28 -17.92
N ALA A 233 -8.33 -19.42 -19.01
CA ALA A 233 -8.84 -20.00 -20.25
C ALA A 233 -9.32 -21.45 -20.07
N LYS A 234 -8.59 -22.25 -19.28
CA LYS A 234 -9.00 -23.62 -18.95
C LYS A 234 -10.25 -23.61 -18.08
N THR A 235 -10.29 -22.81 -17.02
CA THR A 235 -11.46 -22.70 -16.14
C THR A 235 -12.70 -22.24 -16.90
N ILE A 236 -12.57 -21.34 -17.88
CA ILE A 236 -13.68 -20.94 -18.75
C ILE A 236 -14.19 -22.12 -19.58
N GLN A 237 -13.30 -22.95 -20.12
CA GLN A 237 -13.70 -24.17 -20.86
C GLN A 237 -14.39 -25.18 -19.94
N ASP A 238 -13.83 -25.43 -18.76
CA ASP A 238 -14.38 -26.37 -17.77
C ASP A 238 -15.78 -25.92 -17.30
N LEU A 239 -15.98 -24.62 -17.05
CA LEU A 239 -17.28 -24.06 -16.65
C LEU A 239 -18.31 -24.07 -17.80
N ALA A 240 -17.86 -23.81 -19.03
CA ALA A 240 -18.70 -23.90 -20.22
C ALA A 240 -19.24 -25.33 -20.41
N GLU A 241 -18.39 -26.34 -20.20
CA GLU A 241 -18.78 -27.75 -20.23
C GLU A 241 -19.71 -28.12 -19.07
N GLU A 242 -19.41 -27.65 -17.85
CA GLU A 242 -20.22 -27.92 -16.65
C GLU A 242 -21.66 -27.40 -16.80
N TYR A 243 -21.82 -26.17 -17.27
CA TYR A 243 -23.12 -25.51 -17.39
C TYR A 243 -23.77 -25.66 -18.77
N GLY A 244 -23.12 -26.33 -19.71
CA GLY A 244 -23.62 -26.53 -21.08
C GLY A 244 -23.81 -25.23 -21.86
N VAL A 245 -23.04 -24.19 -21.53
CA VAL A 245 -23.09 -22.89 -22.22
C VAL A 245 -21.87 -22.73 -23.14
N PRO A 246 -21.99 -22.11 -24.32
CA PRO A 246 -20.83 -21.83 -25.16
C PRO A 246 -19.79 -20.98 -24.40
N PRO A 247 -18.48 -21.29 -24.49
CA PRO A 247 -17.42 -20.51 -23.81
C PRO A 247 -17.44 -19.01 -24.12
N GLU A 248 -17.91 -18.65 -25.31
CA GLU A 248 -18.10 -17.27 -25.77
C GLU A 248 -19.07 -16.48 -24.89
N THR A 249 -20.07 -17.15 -24.30
CA THR A 249 -21.04 -16.53 -23.38
C THR A 249 -20.38 -16.11 -22.06
N ILE A 250 -19.26 -16.77 -21.70
CA ILE A 250 -18.50 -16.51 -20.48
C ILE A 250 -17.39 -15.49 -20.75
N SER A 251 -16.66 -15.59 -21.87
CA SER A 251 -15.62 -14.65 -22.25
C SER A 251 -15.23 -14.72 -23.74
N ASP A 252 -15.09 -13.56 -24.38
CA ASP A 252 -14.62 -13.42 -25.78
C ASP A 252 -13.12 -13.77 -25.97
N ILE A 253 -12.39 -14.06 -24.89
CA ILE A 253 -10.92 -14.25 -24.92
C ILE A 253 -10.52 -15.62 -25.50
N VAL A 254 -11.42 -16.60 -25.47
CA VAL A 254 -11.15 -17.96 -25.96
C VAL A 254 -11.72 -18.11 -27.37
N PRO A 255 -10.90 -18.13 -28.44
CA PRO A 255 -11.40 -18.38 -29.78
C PRO A 255 -11.95 -19.82 -29.90
N PRO A 256 -12.97 -20.05 -30.73
CA PRO A 256 -13.56 -21.38 -30.89
C PRO A 256 -12.51 -22.37 -31.39
N LYS A 257 -12.54 -23.59 -30.85
CA LYS A 257 -11.76 -24.72 -31.37
C LYS A 257 -12.12 -24.90 -32.84
N LYS A 258 -11.19 -24.60 -33.76
CA LYS A 258 -11.38 -24.89 -35.19
C LYS A 258 -11.84 -26.34 -35.34
N PRO A 259 -12.91 -26.64 -36.11
CA PRO A 259 -13.32 -28.00 -36.36
C PRO A 259 -12.13 -28.79 -36.91
N ALA A 260 -11.88 -29.98 -36.36
CA ALA A 260 -10.83 -30.87 -36.88
C ALA A 260 -11.07 -31.12 -38.38
N PRO A 261 -10.02 -31.15 -39.22
CA PRO A 261 -10.19 -31.48 -40.63
C PRO A 261 -10.86 -32.85 -40.74
N ALA A 262 -12.02 -32.89 -41.39
CA ALA A 262 -12.77 -34.11 -41.63
C ALA A 262 -11.87 -35.12 -42.35
N ALA A 263 -11.82 -36.35 -41.82
CA ALA A 263 -11.06 -37.45 -42.42
C ALA A 263 -11.45 -37.63 -43.91
N PRO A 264 -10.49 -37.96 -44.80
CA PRO A 264 -10.78 -38.12 -46.21
C PRO A 264 -11.76 -39.27 -46.42
N ALA A 265 -12.83 -39.00 -47.18
CA ALA A 265 -13.87 -39.97 -47.49
C ALA A 265 -13.31 -41.23 -48.18
N PRO A 266 -13.86 -42.43 -47.91
CA PRO A 266 -13.36 -43.66 -48.49
C PRO A 266 -13.64 -43.71 -50.00
N LYS A 267 -12.62 -44.10 -50.78
CA LYS A 267 -12.68 -44.20 -52.25
C LYS A 267 -13.73 -45.24 -52.69
N PRO A 268 -14.53 -44.97 -53.74
CA PRO A 268 -15.53 -45.91 -54.26
C PRO A 268 -14.89 -47.11 -54.98
N GLN A 269 -15.47 -48.30 -54.79
CA GLN A 269 -15.12 -49.54 -55.50
C GLN A 269 -15.71 -49.55 -56.93
N PRO A 270 -15.05 -50.20 -57.92
CA PRO A 270 -15.46 -50.14 -59.31
C PRO A 270 -16.32 -51.35 -59.75
N ALA A 271 -17.31 -51.11 -60.61
CA ALA A 271 -17.98 -52.14 -61.44
C ALA A 271 -18.53 -51.50 -62.74
N PRO A 272 -18.69 -52.26 -63.85
CA PRO A 272 -18.19 -51.83 -65.15
C PRO A 272 -19.22 -51.55 -66.27
N LYS A 273 -18.76 -50.72 -67.22
CA LYS A 273 -18.97 -50.66 -68.70
C LYS A 273 -20.35 -50.34 -69.33
N SER A 274 -20.35 -49.26 -70.12
CA SER A 274 -20.65 -49.25 -71.57
C SER A 274 -20.16 -47.92 -72.18
N TYR A 275 -19.18 -47.93 -73.12
CA TYR A 275 -19.34 -47.75 -74.59
C TYR A 275 -20.10 -46.45 -74.94
N GLU A 276 -19.63 -45.50 -75.77
CA GLU A 276 -18.66 -45.49 -76.88
C GLU A 276 -18.38 -44.02 -77.31
N GLY A 277 -17.30 -43.81 -78.08
CA GLY A 277 -17.15 -42.75 -79.08
C GLY A 277 -16.47 -41.47 -78.59
N GLU A 278 -15.20 -41.19 -78.96
CA GLU A 278 -14.78 -40.55 -80.24
C GLU A 278 -15.27 -39.09 -80.29
N GLN A 279 -14.49 -38.05 -80.56
CA GLN A 279 -13.20 -37.84 -81.20
C GLN A 279 -12.87 -36.34 -80.90
N ASP A 280 -11.62 -35.97 -80.58
CA ASP A 280 -10.70 -35.26 -81.51
C ASP A 280 -11.06 -33.74 -81.63
N GLU A 281 -10.19 -32.74 -81.65
CA GLU A 281 -8.75 -32.59 -81.82
C GLU A 281 -8.35 -31.24 -81.17
N GLY A 282 -7.11 -31.18 -80.69
CA GLY A 282 -6.22 -30.05 -81.00
C GLY A 282 -5.99 -29.06 -79.86
N GLU A 283 -4.89 -29.19 -79.11
CA GLU A 283 -3.55 -28.59 -79.40
C GLU A 283 -3.59 -27.06 -79.26
N GLU A 284 -2.72 -26.34 -78.53
CA GLU A 284 -1.53 -26.55 -77.69
C GLU A 284 -1.06 -25.07 -77.37
N PRO A 285 0.07 -24.75 -76.73
CA PRO A 285 0.48 -25.15 -75.39
C PRO A 285 1.08 -23.98 -74.55
N GLU A 286 1.26 -24.28 -73.26
CA GLU A 286 2.50 -24.14 -72.47
C GLU A 286 3.00 -22.86 -71.77
N ASN A 287 3.43 -23.17 -70.52
CA ASN A 287 4.51 -22.63 -69.67
C ASN A 287 4.15 -21.51 -68.66
N ALA A 288 4.49 -21.58 -67.37
CA ALA A 288 5.17 -22.56 -66.50
C ALA A 288 5.04 -22.06 -65.02
N PRO A 289 5.80 -22.56 -64.03
CA PRO A 289 5.44 -23.56 -63.01
C PRO A 289 5.18 -22.98 -61.60
N GLU A 290 4.49 -23.76 -60.75
CA GLU A 290 4.29 -23.49 -59.31
C GLU A 290 5.55 -23.86 -58.48
N PRO A 291 5.86 -23.14 -57.38
CA PRO A 291 6.93 -23.53 -56.45
C PRO A 291 6.42 -24.29 -55.21
N ASP A 292 7.29 -25.20 -54.76
CA ASP A 292 7.15 -26.21 -53.72
C ASP A 292 6.75 -25.74 -52.30
N GLU A 293 6.00 -26.59 -51.61
CA GLU A 293 5.70 -26.53 -50.17
C GLU A 293 6.89 -27.03 -49.31
N PRO A 294 7.14 -26.47 -48.10
CA PRO A 294 8.19 -26.94 -47.21
C PRO A 294 7.77 -28.12 -46.34
N ILE A 295 8.70 -29.06 -46.24
CA ILE A 295 8.71 -30.34 -45.54
C ILE A 295 8.74 -30.16 -44.00
N GLU A 296 7.85 -30.85 -43.27
CA GLU A 296 7.95 -31.07 -41.82
C GLU A 296 8.89 -32.25 -41.50
N PRO A 297 9.76 -32.17 -40.46
CA PRO A 297 10.45 -33.35 -39.95
C PRO A 297 9.68 -34.03 -38.82
N SER A 298 9.62 -35.35 -38.97
CA SER A 298 8.97 -36.39 -38.18
C SER A 298 9.42 -36.49 -36.71
N SER A 299 8.45 -36.82 -35.86
CA SER A 299 8.60 -37.27 -34.48
C SER A 299 9.15 -38.69 -34.42
N GLU A 300 10.39 -38.87 -33.95
CA GLU A 300 10.84 -40.16 -33.43
C GLU A 300 11.85 -39.97 -32.31
N ASN A 301 11.57 -40.62 -31.17
CA ASN A 301 12.32 -40.70 -29.91
C ASN A 301 12.23 -39.50 -28.95
N LEU A 302 11.30 -39.59 -27.99
CA LEU A 302 11.45 -39.11 -26.61
C LEU A 302 10.36 -39.76 -25.74
N GLU A 303 10.60 -41.00 -25.28
CA GLU A 303 9.87 -41.56 -24.14
C GLU A 303 10.28 -40.79 -22.87
N VAL A 304 9.46 -39.83 -22.47
CA VAL A 304 9.58 -39.19 -21.15
C VAL A 304 8.89 -40.09 -20.13
N LYS A 305 9.70 -40.81 -19.34
CA LYS A 305 9.22 -41.49 -18.13
C LYS A 305 8.55 -40.47 -17.21
N LYS A 306 7.24 -40.64 -16.95
CA LYS A 306 6.54 -39.98 -15.86
C LYS A 306 7.23 -40.35 -14.54
N LYS A 307 8.02 -39.44 -13.99
CA LYS A 307 8.42 -39.49 -12.58
C LYS A 307 7.33 -38.75 -11.82
N GLU A 308 6.57 -39.49 -11.02
CA GLU A 308 5.66 -38.94 -10.02
C GLU A 308 6.49 -38.03 -9.11
N SER A 309 6.32 -36.71 -9.23
CA SER A 309 6.99 -35.74 -8.36
C SER A 309 6.16 -35.62 -7.09
N GLU A 310 6.71 -36.15 -6.00
CA GLU A 310 6.22 -36.00 -4.64
C GLU A 310 5.91 -34.53 -4.31
N ASN A 311 4.84 -34.28 -3.56
CA ASN A 311 4.37 -32.94 -3.24
C ASN A 311 5.49 -32.15 -2.52
N PRO A 312 5.92 -30.99 -3.06
CA PRO A 312 7.01 -30.19 -2.47
C PRO A 312 6.77 -29.71 -1.03
N LEU A 313 5.54 -29.82 -0.53
CA LEU A 313 5.16 -29.47 0.83
C LEU A 313 5.54 -30.52 1.88
N GLU A 314 5.75 -31.78 1.47
CA GLU A 314 6.10 -32.89 2.38
C GLU A 314 7.61 -32.96 2.68
N LEU A 315 8.43 -32.30 1.86
CA LEU A 315 9.88 -32.24 1.98
C LEU A 315 10.38 -31.10 2.89
N LEU A 316 9.49 -30.22 3.36
CA LEU A 316 9.85 -29.08 4.19
C LEU A 316 9.87 -29.46 5.67
N ASN A 317 10.94 -29.08 6.37
CA ASN A 317 10.98 -29.29 7.81
C ASN A 317 9.97 -28.35 8.53
N PRO A 318 9.54 -28.65 9.77
CA PRO A 318 8.53 -27.85 10.47
C PRO A 318 8.93 -26.38 10.69
N ALA A 319 10.22 -26.06 10.72
CA ALA A 319 10.73 -24.70 10.85
C ALA A 319 10.72 -23.94 9.50
N GLU A 320 10.99 -24.61 8.39
CA GLU A 320 10.93 -24.04 7.04
C GLU A 320 9.50 -23.76 6.61
N LEU A 321 8.57 -24.68 6.90
CA LEU A 321 7.14 -24.49 6.68
C LEU A 321 6.62 -23.29 7.49
N LYS A 322 7.13 -23.12 8.72
CA LYS A 322 6.80 -21.99 9.60
C LYS A 322 7.35 -20.66 9.07
N MET A 323 8.57 -20.65 8.53
CA MET A 323 9.18 -19.48 7.89
C MET A 323 8.47 -19.08 6.59
N LEU A 324 8.04 -20.05 5.79
CA LEU A 324 7.31 -19.82 4.54
C LEU A 324 5.93 -19.21 4.80
N ILE A 325 5.18 -19.78 5.75
CA ILE A 325 3.87 -19.26 6.18
C ILE A 325 4.02 -17.88 6.83
N GLN A 326 5.10 -17.65 7.61
CA GLN A 326 5.42 -16.34 8.17
C GLN A 326 5.82 -15.30 7.11
N GLY A 327 6.51 -15.70 6.04
CA GLY A 327 6.92 -14.82 4.95
C GLY A 327 5.75 -14.35 4.08
N MET A 328 4.73 -15.18 3.89
CA MET A 328 3.52 -14.82 3.13
C MET A 328 2.57 -13.88 3.89
N MET A 329 2.72 -13.72 5.21
CA MET A 329 1.80 -12.97 6.08
C MET A 329 2.19 -11.51 6.38
N GLY A 330 3.15 -10.94 5.62
CA GLY A 330 3.52 -9.51 5.73
C GLY A 330 4.80 -9.30 6.53
N GLY A 331 5.78 -8.70 5.85
CA GLY A 331 7.19 -8.76 6.19
C GLY A 331 7.67 -7.99 7.43
N ILE A 332 8.74 -8.57 7.99
CA ILE A 332 9.93 -7.93 8.59
C ILE A 332 9.74 -7.14 9.90
N GLU A 333 9.58 -7.85 11.02
CA GLU A 333 10.15 -7.52 12.35
C GLU A 333 10.31 -8.79 13.22
N LEU A 334 10.66 -9.94 12.62
CA LEU A 334 10.53 -11.23 13.32
C LEU A 334 11.61 -11.49 14.37
N GLY A 335 12.82 -10.92 14.27
CA GLY A 335 13.87 -11.12 15.29
C GLY A 335 13.73 -10.26 16.55
N LYS A 336 13.00 -9.13 16.47
CA LYS A 336 12.98 -8.12 17.54
C LYS A 336 12.08 -8.53 18.72
N TYR A 337 11.01 -9.24 18.42
CA TYR A 337 9.99 -9.67 19.39
C TYR A 337 9.97 -11.18 19.60
N ASP A 338 11.07 -11.88 19.29
CA ASP A 338 11.19 -13.31 19.54
C ASP A 338 10.95 -13.62 21.03
N GLY A 339 10.06 -14.58 21.28
CA GLY A 339 9.58 -14.95 22.62
C GLY A 339 8.26 -14.29 23.07
N ILE A 340 7.69 -13.36 22.30
CA ILE A 340 6.34 -12.83 22.53
C ILE A 340 5.30 -13.69 21.79
N ASP A 341 4.25 -14.11 22.51
CA ASP A 341 3.15 -14.88 21.91
C ASP A 341 2.09 -13.95 21.28
N PHE A 342 1.97 -14.03 19.96
CA PHE A 342 1.03 -13.26 19.15
C PHE A 342 -0.21 -14.09 18.74
N THR A 343 -0.44 -15.21 19.41
CA THR A 343 -1.60 -16.07 19.16
C THR A 343 -2.81 -15.59 19.98
N PRO A 344 -3.99 -15.37 19.37
CA PRO A 344 -5.19 -14.96 20.10
C PRO A 344 -5.61 -16.02 21.13
N PRO A 345 -5.79 -15.66 22.43
CA PRO A 345 -6.24 -16.59 23.46
C PRO A 345 -7.73 -16.94 23.29
N GLN A 346 -8.19 -18.01 23.93
CA GLN A 346 -9.54 -18.56 23.71
C GLN A 346 -10.67 -17.53 23.86
N GLY A 347 -10.61 -16.65 24.89
CA GLY A 347 -11.63 -15.61 25.08
C GLY A 347 -11.74 -14.62 23.92
N VAL A 348 -10.65 -14.36 23.19
CA VAL A 348 -10.64 -13.52 21.98
C VAL A 348 -11.33 -14.23 20.82
N ARG A 349 -11.06 -15.53 20.68
CA ARG A 349 -11.67 -16.38 19.65
C ARG A 349 -13.19 -16.48 19.85
N ASP A 350 -13.62 -16.69 21.09
CA ASP A 350 -15.03 -16.80 21.45
C ASP A 350 -15.77 -15.47 21.25
N ALA A 351 -15.14 -14.34 21.57
CA ALA A 351 -15.72 -13.01 21.31
C ALA A 351 -15.89 -12.74 19.80
N ALA A 352 -14.86 -13.03 19.01
CA ALA A 352 -14.91 -12.85 17.56
C ALA A 352 -15.97 -13.74 16.90
N LYS A 353 -16.09 -14.99 17.36
CA LYS A 353 -17.13 -15.92 16.93
C LYS A 353 -18.53 -15.38 17.25
N ARG A 354 -18.78 -15.00 18.51
CA ARG A 354 -20.07 -14.42 18.94
C ARG A 354 -20.47 -13.20 18.10
N ALA A 355 -19.52 -12.34 17.73
CA ALA A 355 -19.79 -11.18 16.91
C ALA A 355 -20.24 -11.55 15.48
N LEU A 356 -19.62 -12.56 14.87
CA LEU A 356 -19.99 -13.04 13.54
C LEU A 356 -21.36 -13.74 13.56
N ASP A 357 -21.62 -14.56 14.57
CA ASP A 357 -22.90 -15.26 14.75
C ASP A 357 -24.07 -14.26 14.91
N VAL A 358 -23.88 -13.24 15.76
CA VAL A 358 -24.88 -12.16 15.94
C VAL A 358 -25.09 -11.37 14.66
N ARG A 359 -24.00 -11.08 13.93
CA ARG A 359 -24.08 -10.35 12.66
C ARG A 359 -24.82 -11.15 11.57
N GLU A 360 -24.70 -12.48 11.58
CA GLU A 360 -25.40 -13.35 10.63
C GLU A 360 -26.92 -13.29 10.82
N GLY A 361 -27.38 -13.32 12.08
CA GLY A 361 -28.81 -13.28 12.44
C GLY A 361 -29.50 -11.92 12.32
N LYS A 362 -28.76 -10.82 12.11
CA LYS A 362 -29.35 -9.45 12.02
C LYS A 362 -29.70 -9.05 10.57
N PRO A 363 -30.72 -8.21 10.35
CA PRO A 363 -31.05 -7.70 9.01
C PRO A 363 -29.92 -6.82 8.45
N ALA A 364 -29.81 -6.73 7.12
CA ALA A 364 -28.70 -6.07 6.44
C ALA A 364 -28.43 -4.62 6.91
N SER A 365 -29.48 -3.87 7.26
CA SER A 365 -29.39 -2.50 7.79
C SER A 365 -28.74 -2.40 9.17
N GLN A 366 -28.75 -3.49 9.95
CA GLN A 366 -28.22 -3.59 11.32
C GLN A 366 -26.90 -4.36 11.41
N LYS A 367 -26.38 -4.86 10.28
CA LYS A 367 -25.05 -5.48 10.23
C LYS A 367 -23.98 -4.41 10.40
N GLY A 368 -23.15 -4.57 11.42
CA GLY A 368 -21.97 -3.76 11.67
C GLY A 368 -20.72 -4.30 10.97
N MET A 369 -19.59 -3.67 11.29
CA MET A 369 -18.24 -3.99 10.82
C MET A 369 -17.94 -3.65 9.36
N THR A 370 -16.73 -3.10 9.14
CA THR A 370 -16.15 -2.93 7.80
C THR A 370 -15.62 -4.27 7.26
N PRO A 371 -15.36 -4.40 5.94
CA PRO A 371 -14.73 -5.61 5.38
C PRO A 371 -13.45 -6.03 6.10
N VAL A 372 -12.65 -5.05 6.55
CA VAL A 372 -11.42 -5.26 7.34
C VAL A 372 -11.74 -5.86 8.72
N GLY A 373 -12.77 -5.34 9.40
CA GLY A 373 -13.22 -5.89 10.68
C GLY A 373 -13.73 -7.32 10.56
N ILE A 374 -14.44 -7.64 9.46
CA ILE A 374 -14.97 -8.99 9.22
C ILE A 374 -13.82 -9.97 8.96
N ALA A 375 -12.84 -9.59 8.12
CA ALA A 375 -11.65 -10.39 7.90
C ALA A 375 -10.89 -10.63 9.21
N ARG A 376 -10.68 -9.58 10.01
CA ARG A 376 -10.01 -9.69 11.32
C ARG A 376 -10.74 -10.63 12.27
N ALA A 377 -12.08 -10.55 12.35
CA ALA A 377 -12.86 -11.45 13.21
C ALA A 377 -12.69 -12.92 12.81
N ARG A 378 -12.61 -13.22 11.50
CA ARG A 378 -12.33 -14.57 11.00
C ARG A 378 -10.91 -15.02 11.37
N ASP A 379 -9.91 -14.16 11.22
CA ASP A 379 -8.53 -14.46 11.63
C ASP A 379 -8.45 -14.79 13.12
N LEU A 380 -9.12 -13.98 13.95
CA LEU A 380 -9.15 -14.16 15.41
C LEU A 380 -9.86 -15.45 15.81
N MET A 381 -11.04 -15.73 15.24
CA MET A 381 -11.79 -16.96 15.52
C MET A 381 -10.97 -18.22 15.18
N ASN A 382 -10.22 -18.18 14.08
CA ASN A 382 -9.37 -19.28 13.65
C ASN A 382 -8.03 -19.37 14.42
N GLY A 383 -7.78 -18.48 15.38
CA GLY A 383 -6.55 -18.48 16.18
C GLY A 383 -5.29 -18.15 15.37
N VAL A 384 -5.44 -17.41 14.27
CA VAL A 384 -4.32 -17.03 13.40
C VAL A 384 -3.34 -16.14 14.17
N LYS A 385 -2.05 -16.51 14.14
CA LYS A 385 -0.98 -15.71 14.75
C LYS A 385 -0.90 -14.34 14.07
N LEU A 386 -0.99 -13.26 14.84
CA LEU A 386 -1.01 -11.90 14.31
C LEU A 386 0.39 -11.28 14.21
N SER A 387 0.56 -10.31 13.31
CA SER A 387 1.79 -9.51 13.24
C SER A 387 1.84 -8.41 14.31
N PRO A 388 3.04 -7.97 14.75
CA PRO A 388 3.23 -6.85 15.68
C PRO A 388 2.40 -5.61 15.35
N ASP A 389 2.44 -5.18 14.08
CA ASP A 389 1.69 -4.02 13.61
C ASP A 389 0.18 -4.23 13.63
N THR A 390 -0.27 -5.46 13.40
CA THR A 390 -1.68 -5.81 13.54
C THR A 390 -2.13 -5.67 14.99
N VAL A 391 -1.34 -6.16 15.95
CA VAL A 391 -1.65 -5.99 17.38
C VAL A 391 -1.64 -4.52 17.80
N ARG A 392 -0.69 -3.70 17.31
CA ARG A 392 -0.71 -2.23 17.53
C ARG A 392 -1.98 -1.59 16.99
N ARG A 393 -2.42 -1.97 15.79
CA ARG A 393 -3.68 -1.48 15.19
C ARG A 393 -4.91 -1.90 15.99
N MET A 394 -4.93 -3.13 16.51
CA MET A 394 -6.01 -3.60 17.38
C MET A 394 -6.08 -2.76 18.66
N LYS A 395 -4.95 -2.50 19.32
CA LYS A 395 -4.91 -1.63 20.51
C LYS A 395 -5.45 -0.24 20.20
N ALA A 396 -4.98 0.40 19.12
CA ALA A 396 -5.44 1.72 18.70
C ALA A 396 -6.94 1.74 18.35
N PHE A 397 -7.50 0.64 17.84
CA PHE A 397 -8.94 0.51 17.64
C PHE A 397 -9.69 0.55 18.98
N PHE A 398 -9.30 -0.30 19.94
CA PHE A 398 -9.96 -0.36 21.24
C PHE A 398 -9.85 0.96 22.02
N ASP A 399 -8.67 1.59 22.05
CA ASP A 399 -8.45 2.87 22.73
C ASP A 399 -9.40 3.97 22.22
N ARG A 400 -9.75 3.94 20.91
CA ARG A 400 -10.67 4.91 20.30
C ARG A 400 -12.15 4.59 20.51
N HIS A 401 -12.50 3.31 20.62
CA HIS A 401 -13.89 2.84 20.64
C HIS A 401 -14.33 2.36 22.03
N GLU A 402 -13.51 2.54 23.07
CA GLU A 402 -13.86 2.20 24.46
C GLU A 402 -15.07 3.01 24.96
N ALA A 403 -15.19 4.27 24.53
CA ALA A 403 -16.32 5.13 24.86
C ALA A 403 -17.65 4.64 24.24
N ASP A 404 -17.59 3.91 23.11
CA ASP A 404 -18.77 3.44 22.37
C ASP A 404 -19.55 2.36 23.13
N LYS A 405 -18.93 1.76 24.17
CA LYS A 405 -19.60 0.84 25.11
C LYS A 405 -20.80 1.45 25.83
N LYS A 406 -20.84 2.79 25.94
CA LYS A 406 -21.92 3.53 26.59
C LYS A 406 -23.07 3.88 25.62
N GLY A 407 -23.01 3.42 24.38
CA GLY A 407 -24.03 3.69 23.37
C GLY A 407 -25.35 2.99 23.67
N ALA A 408 -26.47 3.65 23.34
CA ALA A 408 -27.82 3.15 23.63
C ALA A 408 -28.18 1.80 22.98
N THR A 409 -27.45 1.38 21.94
CA THR A 409 -27.68 0.11 21.22
C THR A 409 -26.70 -1.00 21.63
N TRP A 410 -25.91 -0.78 22.69
CA TRP A 410 -24.93 -1.74 23.16
C TRP A 410 -25.57 -3.03 23.65
N ASP A 411 -26.61 -2.91 24.49
CA ASP A 411 -27.35 -4.04 25.05
C ASP A 411 -28.15 -4.83 24.00
N GLU A 412 -28.52 -4.17 22.90
CA GLU A 412 -29.23 -4.78 21.77
C GLU A 412 -28.30 -5.49 20.76
N GLN A 413 -27.00 -5.53 21.08
CA GLN A 413 -25.95 -6.05 20.22
C GLN A 413 -25.92 -5.34 18.84
N GLY A 414 -26.03 -4.02 18.88
CA GLY A 414 -25.99 -3.14 17.71
C GLY A 414 -24.61 -3.11 17.02
N LYS A 415 -24.47 -2.22 16.04
CA LYS A 415 -23.27 -2.15 15.18
C LYS A 415 -21.97 -1.93 15.96
N GLY A 416 -22.01 -1.14 17.04
CA GLY A 416 -20.86 -0.89 17.92
C GLY A 416 -20.45 -2.14 18.71
N TRP A 417 -21.41 -2.87 19.27
CA TRP A 417 -21.17 -4.13 19.98
C TRP A 417 -20.59 -5.21 19.05
N GLN A 418 -21.13 -5.33 17.83
CA GLN A 418 -20.63 -6.25 16.81
C GLN A 418 -19.19 -5.92 16.40
N ALA A 419 -18.87 -4.63 16.23
CA ALA A 419 -17.51 -4.21 15.95
C ALA A 419 -16.56 -4.53 17.11
N TRP A 420 -16.92 -4.15 18.34
CA TRP A 420 -16.07 -4.40 19.52
C TRP A 420 -15.75 -5.89 19.70
N ASN A 421 -16.77 -6.75 19.68
CA ASN A 421 -16.58 -8.19 19.84
C ASN A 421 -15.91 -8.82 18.62
N GLY A 422 -16.14 -8.29 17.40
CA GLY A 422 -15.49 -8.75 16.18
C GLY A 422 -13.97 -8.51 16.18
N TRP A 423 -13.50 -7.50 16.90
CA TRP A 423 -12.08 -7.27 17.14
C TRP A 423 -11.52 -8.05 18.35
N GLY A 424 -12.33 -8.87 19.03
CA GLY A 424 -11.90 -9.72 20.14
C GLY A 424 -12.50 -9.38 21.50
N GLY A 425 -13.33 -8.34 21.59
CA GLY A 425 -13.99 -7.94 22.83
C GLY A 425 -13.03 -7.52 23.94
N ASP A 426 -13.48 -7.62 25.19
CA ASP A 426 -12.70 -7.21 26.36
C ASP A 426 -11.46 -8.08 26.59
N ALA A 427 -11.58 -9.38 26.30
CA ALA A 427 -10.45 -10.30 26.27
C ALA A 427 -9.41 -9.87 25.21
N GLY A 428 -9.87 -9.36 24.06
CA GLY A 428 -9.03 -8.84 23.00
C GLY A 428 -8.27 -7.61 23.45
N TYR A 429 -8.96 -6.67 24.10
CA TYR A 429 -8.35 -5.45 24.58
C TYR A 429 -7.27 -5.71 25.66
N ALA A 430 -7.55 -6.56 26.63
CA ALA A 430 -6.59 -6.96 27.66
C ALA A 430 -5.35 -7.63 27.05
N TRP A 431 -5.57 -8.57 26.12
CA TRP A 431 -4.50 -9.27 25.42
C TRP A 431 -3.60 -8.32 24.61
N VAL A 432 -4.17 -7.45 23.77
CA VAL A 432 -3.35 -6.57 22.93
C VAL A 432 -2.62 -5.50 23.76
N ARG A 433 -3.18 -5.05 24.89
CA ARG A 433 -2.47 -4.15 25.82
C ARG A 433 -1.24 -4.83 26.41
N LYS A 434 -1.36 -6.09 26.84
CA LYS A 434 -0.24 -6.89 27.35
C LYS A 434 0.84 -7.08 26.30
N VAL A 435 0.47 -7.50 25.09
CA VAL A 435 1.42 -7.75 24.00
C VAL A 435 2.11 -6.46 23.55
N VAL A 436 1.39 -5.35 23.41
CA VAL A 436 2.01 -4.04 23.08
C VAL A 436 2.98 -3.58 24.15
N ARG A 437 2.65 -3.74 25.44
CA ARG A 437 3.59 -3.42 26.53
C ARG A 437 4.87 -4.25 26.43
N GLN A 438 4.76 -5.54 26.09
CA GLN A 438 5.92 -6.40 25.87
C GLN A 438 6.77 -5.93 24.68
N MET A 439 6.13 -5.49 23.59
CA MET A 439 6.82 -4.90 22.44
C MET A 439 7.53 -3.59 22.79
N GLU A 440 6.85 -2.67 23.46
CA GLU A 440 7.42 -1.37 23.89
C GLU A 440 8.62 -1.56 24.85
N SER A 441 8.56 -2.58 25.71
CA SER A 441 9.70 -2.94 26.58
C SER A 441 10.93 -3.38 25.77
N ARG A 442 10.72 -4.18 24.71
CA ARG A 442 11.77 -4.60 23.77
C ARG A 442 12.30 -3.43 22.93
N ASP A 443 11.40 -2.53 22.53
CA ASP A 443 11.74 -1.33 21.75
C ASP A 443 12.64 -0.36 22.54
N ASN A 444 12.41 -0.24 23.84
CA ASN A 444 13.12 0.68 24.73
C ASN A 444 14.38 0.08 25.40
N GLY A 445 14.79 -1.15 25.03
CA GLY A 445 16.05 -1.77 25.47
C GLY A 445 16.14 -2.08 26.97
N LYS A 446 15.02 -2.14 27.70
CA LYS A 446 15.01 -2.56 29.11
C LYS A 446 15.04 -4.08 29.20
N SER A 447 16.09 -4.65 29.80
CA SER A 447 16.14 -6.06 30.16
C SER A 447 15.00 -6.39 31.11
N LEU A 448 14.36 -7.54 30.89
CA LEU A 448 13.23 -8.06 31.67
C LEU A 448 13.46 -7.88 33.18
N GLU A 449 12.68 -7.00 33.83
CA GLU A 449 12.14 -7.39 35.13
C GLU A 449 11.16 -8.52 34.82
N GLU A 450 11.34 -9.67 35.46
CA GLU A 450 10.47 -10.84 35.31
C GLU A 450 9.00 -10.40 35.36
N PRO A 451 8.12 -10.93 34.50
CA PRO A 451 6.70 -10.61 34.60
C PRO A 451 6.28 -10.91 36.04
N ALA A 452 5.69 -9.93 36.72
CA ALA A 452 5.21 -10.09 38.09
C ALA A 452 4.38 -11.39 38.15
N THR A 453 4.98 -12.43 38.72
CA THR A 453 4.26 -13.65 39.04
C THR A 453 3.10 -13.24 39.92
N CYS A 454 1.92 -13.82 39.67
CA CYS A 454 0.73 -13.53 40.46
C CYS A 454 1.12 -13.60 41.95
N PRO A 455 0.95 -12.52 42.73
CA PRO A 455 1.31 -12.54 44.13
C PRO A 455 0.56 -13.70 44.80
N ILE A 456 1.27 -14.50 45.59
CA ILE A 456 0.71 -15.68 46.27
C ILE A 456 -0.62 -15.26 46.91
N ALA A 457 -1.69 -16.01 46.64
CA ALA A 457 -3.00 -15.73 47.22
C ALA A 457 -2.88 -15.69 48.75
N THR A 458 -2.95 -14.50 49.32
CA THR A 458 -2.88 -14.31 50.76
C THR A 458 -4.27 -14.52 51.37
N GLN A 459 -4.37 -14.85 52.65
CA GLN A 459 -5.68 -14.91 53.34
C GLN A 459 -6.24 -13.50 53.64
N ASP A 460 -5.52 -12.43 53.28
CA ASP A 460 -5.96 -11.05 53.46
C ASP A 460 -6.79 -10.56 52.26
N ILE A 461 -8.09 -10.38 52.52
CA ILE A 461 -9.08 -9.93 51.55
C ILE A 461 -8.71 -8.56 50.95
N LYS A 462 -8.13 -7.64 51.73
CA LYS A 462 -7.81 -6.28 51.26
C LYS A 462 -6.65 -6.30 50.28
N VAL A 463 -5.64 -7.12 50.54
CA VAL A 463 -4.47 -7.28 49.66
C VAL A 463 -4.87 -7.92 48.34
N ASN A 464 -5.72 -8.95 48.40
CA ASN A 464 -6.23 -9.62 47.19
C ASN A 464 -7.13 -8.69 46.35
N LEU A 465 -7.98 -7.88 46.97
CA LEU A 465 -8.78 -6.86 46.27
C LEU A 465 -7.91 -5.81 45.57
N LYS A 466 -6.85 -5.34 46.25
CA LYS A 466 -5.92 -4.35 45.69
C LYS A 466 -5.14 -4.88 44.49
N ASN A 467 -4.77 -6.16 44.52
CA ASN A 467 -3.99 -6.81 43.46
C ASN A 467 -4.85 -7.52 42.40
N ARG A 468 -6.20 -7.50 42.54
CA ARG A 468 -7.14 -8.18 41.65
C ARG A 468 -6.99 -7.72 40.20
N GLN A 469 -6.93 -6.42 39.97
CA GLN A 469 -6.85 -5.87 38.62
C GLN A 469 -5.54 -6.29 37.93
N THR A 470 -4.42 -6.26 38.66
CA THR A 470 -3.12 -6.75 38.18
C THR A 470 -3.15 -8.25 37.87
N ALA A 471 -3.83 -9.07 38.69
CA ALA A 471 -3.96 -10.50 38.45
C ALA A 471 -4.83 -10.83 37.22
N VAL A 472 -5.89 -10.04 36.98
CA VAL A 472 -6.72 -10.16 35.77
C VAL A 472 -5.93 -9.73 34.53
N ASP A 473 -5.28 -8.57 34.59
CA ASP A 473 -4.61 -7.95 33.45
C ASP A 473 -3.30 -8.67 33.05
N ASP A 474 -2.51 -9.10 34.03
CA ASP A 474 -1.16 -9.63 33.78
C ASP A 474 -1.08 -11.17 33.85
N ALA A 475 -1.88 -11.80 34.74
CA ALA A 475 -1.86 -13.26 35.00
C ALA A 475 -3.09 -14.03 34.46
N ASN A 476 -4.07 -13.34 33.86
CA ASN A 476 -5.28 -13.92 33.29
C ASN A 476 -6.08 -14.80 34.29
N TYR A 477 -6.05 -14.41 35.57
CA TYR A 477 -6.68 -15.11 36.68
C TYR A 477 -7.92 -14.35 37.15
N GLY A 478 -9.11 -14.95 36.95
CA GLY A 478 -10.42 -14.39 37.34
C GLY A 478 -11.29 -13.93 36.16
N PRO A 479 -12.60 -13.69 36.37
CA PRO A 479 -13.52 -13.22 35.34
C PRO A 479 -13.13 -11.82 34.84
N ALA A 480 -13.27 -11.59 33.53
CA ALA A 480 -12.85 -10.36 32.84
C ALA A 480 -13.63 -9.10 33.28
N ASN A 481 -14.76 -9.28 33.97
CA ASN A 481 -15.56 -8.19 34.54
C ASN A 481 -15.41 -8.19 36.07
N PRO A 482 -14.80 -7.13 36.68
CA PRO A 482 -14.66 -7.02 38.14
C PRO A 482 -16.00 -6.99 38.90
N ASN A 483 -17.10 -6.72 38.21
CA ASN A 483 -18.45 -6.56 38.77
C ASN A 483 -19.38 -7.77 38.55
N GLU A 484 -18.90 -8.82 37.87
CA GLU A 484 -19.64 -10.09 37.78
C GLU A 484 -19.01 -11.10 38.76
N PRO A 485 -19.84 -11.91 39.45
CA PRO A 485 -19.40 -12.83 40.49
C PRO A 485 -18.44 -13.92 40.00
#